data_AF-A0AAW4BI73-F1
#
_entry.id   AF-A0AAW4BI73-F1
#
_cell.length_a   1.000
_cell.length_b   1.000
_cell.length_c   1.000
_cell.angle_alpha   90.00
_cell.angle_beta   90.00
_cell.angle_gamma   90.00
#
_symmetry.space_group_name_H-M   'P 1'
#
loop_
_entity.id
_entity.type
_entity.pdbx_description
1 polymer ?
#
loop_
_entity_poly.entity_id
_entity_poly.type
_entity_poly.pdbx_seq_one_letter_code
_entity_poly.pdbx_strand_id
1 'polypeptide(L)'
;SVLDILDSAGLGLPKYYQWRSRSGCTFCFFQRKIEWVRLREEHPEAFEEAKSYEKRAETSANGETFFWMGPNEPLETLEDPERIKQIKENHEKVKARFEKKKQRERKRRLGMHAMVDESML
;
A
#
# COMPACT_ATOMS: atom_id res chain seq x y z
N SER A 1 20.26 -5.21 -9.96
CA SER A 1 19.37 -4.67 -8.91
C SER A 1 19.74 -5.30 -7.58
N VAL A 2 19.44 -4.68 -6.43
CA VAL A 2 19.60 -5.34 -5.12
C VAL A 2 18.80 -6.66 -5.07
N LEU A 3 17.64 -6.70 -5.73
CA LEU A 3 16.82 -7.92 -5.85
C LEU A 3 17.56 -9.07 -6.54
N ASP A 4 18.27 -8.78 -7.64
CA ASP A 4 19.01 -9.79 -8.40
C ASP A 4 20.17 -10.39 -7.58
N ILE A 5 20.80 -9.56 -6.73
CA ILE A 5 21.88 -10.00 -5.84
C ILE A 5 21.33 -10.96 -4.78
N LEU A 6 20.21 -10.61 -4.13
CA LEU A 6 19.57 -11.46 -3.11
C LEU A 6 19.13 -12.82 -3.67
N ASP A 7 18.63 -12.83 -4.90
CA ASP A 7 18.22 -14.05 -5.58
C ASP A 7 19.44 -14.91 -5.98
N SER A 8 20.48 -14.30 -6.57
CA SER A 8 21.72 -15.01 -6.94
C SER A 8 22.47 -15.62 -5.75
N ALA A 9 22.31 -15.03 -4.56
CA ALA A 9 22.91 -15.51 -3.32
C ALA A 9 22.06 -16.59 -2.61
N GLY A 10 20.89 -16.94 -3.15
CA GLY A 10 19.97 -17.94 -2.57
C GLY A 10 19.25 -17.47 -1.30
N LEU A 11 19.32 -16.17 -0.96
CA LEU A 11 18.66 -15.61 0.22
C LEU A 11 17.18 -15.30 -0.03
N GLY A 12 16.84 -14.94 -1.28
CA GLY A 12 15.49 -14.53 -1.65
C GLY A 12 15.04 -13.25 -0.96
N LEU A 13 13.73 -12.98 -1.00
CA LEU A 13 13.13 -11.82 -0.35
C LEU A 13 12.55 -12.17 1.03
N PRO A 14 12.77 -11.33 2.05
CA PRO A 14 12.10 -11.48 3.33
C PRO A 14 10.58 -11.57 3.21
N LYS A 15 9.95 -12.45 4.02
CA LYS A 15 8.50 -12.73 3.97
C LYS A 15 7.62 -11.48 4.14
N TYR A 16 8.07 -10.47 4.90
CA TYR A 16 7.28 -9.26 5.14
C TYR A 16 6.97 -8.45 3.87
N TYR A 17 7.73 -8.64 2.77
CA TYR A 17 7.44 -8.01 1.48
C TYR A 17 6.18 -8.53 0.80
N GLN A 18 5.62 -9.66 1.26
CA GLN A 18 4.39 -10.24 0.70
C GLN A 18 3.19 -9.34 0.94
N TRP A 19 3.13 -8.68 2.11
CA TRP A 19 1.99 -7.88 2.50
C TRP A 19 2.32 -6.39 2.67
N ARG A 20 3.59 -6.03 2.93
CA ARG A 20 4.04 -4.65 3.14
C ARG A 20 5.07 -4.22 2.09
N SER A 21 5.05 -2.95 1.68
CA SER A 21 5.97 -2.46 0.64
C SER A 21 7.30 -1.91 1.14
N ARG A 22 7.42 -1.63 2.43
CA ARG A 22 8.64 -1.08 3.03
C ARG A 22 8.93 -1.79 4.35
N SER A 23 10.20 -2.09 4.56
CA SER A 23 10.73 -2.46 5.87
C SER A 23 10.77 -1.21 6.75
N GLY A 24 9.81 -1.04 7.64
CA GLY A 24 9.77 0.09 8.56
C GLY A 24 8.52 0.05 9.44
N CYS A 25 8.71 0.47 10.70
CA CYS A 25 7.78 0.66 11.83
C CYS A 25 6.47 -0.13 11.82
N THR A 26 6.13 -0.80 12.92
CA THR A 26 4.86 -1.54 13.06
C THR A 26 3.64 -0.68 12.66
N PHE A 27 3.61 0.57 13.12
CA PHE A 27 2.61 1.59 12.79
C PHE A 27 3.28 2.85 12.22
N CYS A 28 2.68 3.47 11.20
CA CYS A 28 3.23 4.67 10.58
C CYS A 28 2.12 5.54 9.96
N PHE A 29 2.18 6.86 10.18
CA PHE A 29 1.24 7.84 9.59
C PHE A 29 1.24 7.85 8.05
N PHE A 30 2.34 7.41 7.43
CA PHE A 30 2.47 7.33 5.97
C PHE A 30 2.13 5.95 5.40
N GLN A 31 1.62 5.04 6.23
CA GLN A 31 1.18 3.73 5.80
C GLN A 31 -0.03 3.87 4.86
N ARG A 32 0.02 3.20 3.71
CA ARG A 32 -1.08 3.30 2.73
C ARG A 32 -2.29 2.53 3.25
N LYS A 33 -3.50 2.95 2.83
CA LYS A 33 -4.76 2.28 3.22
C LYS A 33 -4.75 0.77 2.96
N ILE A 34 -4.17 0.33 1.84
CA ILE A 34 -4.02 -1.10 1.52
C ILE A 34 -3.11 -1.85 2.52
N GLU A 35 -2.13 -1.18 3.10
CA GLU A 35 -1.23 -1.78 4.10
C GLU A 35 -1.94 -1.93 5.45
N TRP A 36 -2.91 -1.07 5.78
CA TRP A 36 -3.81 -1.28 6.91
C TRP A 36 -4.76 -2.45 6.70
N VAL A 37 -5.34 -2.58 5.50
CA VAL A 37 -6.16 -3.76 5.13
C VAL A 37 -5.34 -5.05 5.28
N ARG A 38 -4.11 -5.09 4.76
CA ARG A 38 -3.25 -6.26 4.86
C ARG A 38 -2.74 -6.51 6.28
N LEU A 39 -2.49 -5.47 7.07
CA LEU A 39 -2.16 -5.61 8.48
C LEU A 39 -3.28 -6.34 9.22
N ARG A 40 -4.55 -5.97 8.97
CA ARG A 40 -5.72 -6.68 9.53
C ARG A 40 -5.78 -8.15 9.11
N GLU A 41 -5.45 -8.46 7.86
CA GLU A 41 -5.51 -9.83 7.31
C GLU A 41 -4.36 -10.73 7.83
N GLU A 42 -3.14 -10.19 7.91
CA GLU A 42 -1.94 -10.96 8.25
C GLU A 42 -1.59 -10.92 9.75
N HIS A 43 -1.90 -9.81 10.42
CA HIS A 43 -1.54 -9.54 11.81
C HIS A 43 -2.70 -8.85 12.56
N PRO A 44 -3.84 -9.54 12.77
CA PRO A 44 -5.04 -8.97 13.37
C PRO A 44 -4.80 -8.39 14.77
N GLU A 45 -3.92 -8.99 15.58
CA GLU A 45 -3.58 -8.47 16.91
C GLU A 45 -2.91 -7.10 16.84
N ALA A 46 -1.94 -6.93 15.93
CA ALA A 46 -1.28 -5.64 15.71
C ALA A 46 -2.25 -4.60 15.12
N PHE A 47 -3.26 -5.04 14.34
CA PHE A 47 -4.31 -4.16 13.85
C PHE A 47 -5.21 -3.65 14.99
N GLU A 48 -5.60 -4.51 15.93
CA GLU A 48 -6.35 -4.08 17.12
C GLU A 48 -5.50 -3.19 18.06
N GLU A 49 -4.21 -3.47 18.20
CA GLU A 49 -3.28 -2.59 18.91
C GLU A 49 -3.25 -1.20 18.25
N ALA A 50 -3.15 -1.13 16.92
CA ALA A 50 -3.19 0.14 16.18
C ALA A 50 -4.50 0.90 16.42
N LYS A 51 -5.65 0.20 16.38
CA LYS A 51 -6.97 0.80 16.70
C LYS A 51 -6.97 1.46 18.08
N SER A 52 -6.36 0.82 19.08
CA SER A 52 -6.32 1.36 20.45
C SER A 52 -5.58 2.69 20.59
N TYR A 53 -4.69 3.02 19.64
CA TYR A 53 -3.94 4.28 19.62
C TYR A 53 -4.68 5.42 18.92
N GLU A 54 -5.78 5.15 18.22
CA GLU A 54 -6.62 6.20 17.64
C GLU A 54 -7.29 7.03 18.75
N LYS A 55 -7.35 8.35 18.57
CA LYS A 55 -7.93 9.27 19.56
C LYS A 55 -9.03 10.09 18.92
N ARG A 56 -10.12 10.32 19.65
CA ARG A 56 -11.18 11.23 19.23
C ARG A 56 -10.99 12.57 19.95
N ALA A 57 -11.42 13.67 19.34
CA ALA A 57 -11.32 15.00 19.95
C ALA A 57 -11.89 15.06 21.37
N GLU A 58 -12.98 14.33 21.61
CA GLU A 58 -13.65 14.22 22.91
C GLU A 58 -12.79 13.55 24.00
N THR A 59 -11.86 12.67 23.61
CA THR A 59 -11.01 11.89 24.52
C THR A 59 -9.56 12.36 24.55
N SER A 60 -9.18 13.30 23.68
CA SER A 60 -7.80 13.80 23.61
C SER A 60 -7.60 15.04 24.48
N ALA A 61 -6.50 15.05 25.25
CA ALA A 61 -6.16 16.15 26.15
C ALA A 61 -5.96 17.50 25.43
N ASN A 62 -5.65 17.48 24.14
CA ASN A 62 -5.46 18.66 23.29
C ASN A 62 -6.67 18.94 22.37
N GLY A 63 -7.76 18.17 22.47
CA GLY A 63 -8.95 18.33 21.62
C GLY A 63 -8.77 17.90 20.16
N GLU A 64 -7.66 17.25 19.81
CA GLU A 64 -7.39 16.80 18.43
C GLU A 64 -7.84 15.35 18.20
N THR A 65 -8.39 15.09 17.00
CA THR A 65 -8.71 13.74 16.54
C THR A 65 -7.52 13.15 15.77
N PHE A 66 -7.17 11.91 16.08
CA PHE A 66 -6.11 11.17 15.42
C PHE A 66 -6.63 9.82 14.89
N PHE A 67 -6.56 9.64 13.58
CA PHE A 67 -6.86 8.38 12.89
C PHE A 67 -5.75 8.02 11.90
N TRP A 68 -5.45 6.73 11.78
CA TRP A 68 -4.35 6.27 10.96
C TRP A 68 -4.56 6.43 9.46
N MET A 69 -5.82 6.35 8.98
CA MET A 69 -6.14 6.44 7.55
C MET A 69 -6.50 7.86 7.07
N GLY A 70 -6.43 8.84 7.97
CA GLY A 70 -6.67 10.25 7.69
C GLY A 70 -7.87 10.82 8.47
N PRO A 71 -8.14 12.13 8.30
CA PRO A 71 -9.24 12.79 8.99
C PRO A 71 -10.57 12.08 8.72
N ASN A 72 -11.34 11.83 9.79
CA ASN A 72 -12.65 11.16 9.75
C ASN A 72 -12.65 9.72 9.21
N GLU A 73 -11.51 9.04 9.16
CA GLU A 73 -11.43 7.66 8.68
C GLU A 73 -10.69 6.76 9.68
N PRO A 74 -11.36 6.33 10.77
CA PRO A 74 -10.78 5.40 11.74
C PRO A 74 -10.55 4.03 11.13
N LEU A 75 -9.66 3.24 11.73
CA LEU A 75 -9.41 1.85 11.35
C LEU A 75 -10.65 0.97 11.49
N GLU A 76 -11.59 1.32 12.37
CA GLU A 76 -12.92 0.69 12.48
C GLU A 76 -13.67 0.63 11.13
N THR A 77 -13.44 1.58 10.22
CA THR A 77 -14.07 1.55 8.89
C THR A 77 -13.65 0.34 8.04
N LEU A 78 -12.56 -0.35 8.39
CA LEU A 78 -12.14 -1.59 7.74
C LEU A 78 -12.85 -2.84 8.27
N GLU A 79 -13.84 -2.68 9.16
CA GLU A 79 -14.77 -3.75 9.50
C GLU A 79 -15.83 -3.95 8.39
N ASP A 80 -16.12 -2.89 7.63
CA ASP A 80 -16.99 -2.95 6.45
C ASP A 80 -16.28 -3.61 5.25
N PRO A 81 -16.78 -4.76 4.75
CA PRO A 81 -16.22 -5.43 3.59
C PRO A 81 -16.22 -4.58 2.31
N GLU A 82 -17.19 -3.70 2.13
CA GLU A 82 -17.27 -2.85 0.93
C GLU A 82 -16.15 -1.81 0.92
N ARG A 83 -15.83 -1.24 2.09
CA ARG A 83 -14.69 -0.35 2.24
C ARG A 83 -13.37 -1.05 1.92
N ILE A 84 -13.17 -2.27 2.41
CA ILE A 84 -11.98 -3.09 2.09
C ILE A 84 -11.87 -3.30 0.58
N LYS A 85 -12.96 -3.71 -0.06
CA LYS A 85 -13.01 -3.96 -1.50
C LYS A 85 -12.64 -2.70 -2.29
N GLN A 86 -13.20 -1.56 -1.92
CA GLN A 86 -12.88 -0.27 -2.54
C GLN A 86 -11.38 0.08 -2.43
N ILE A 87 -10.77 -0.16 -1.25
CA ILE A 87 -9.33 0.08 -1.04
C ILE A 87 -8.48 -0.85 -1.93
N LYS A 88 -8.83 -2.15 -2.00
CA LYS A 88 -8.14 -3.13 -2.86
C LYS A 88 -8.22 -2.75 -4.34
N GLU A 89 -9.41 -2.38 -4.83
CA GLU A 89 -9.60 -1.92 -6.21
C GLU A 89 -8.78 -0.67 -6.54
N ASN A 90 -8.78 0.31 -5.63
CA ASN A 90 -7.99 1.53 -5.80
C ASN A 90 -6.49 1.23 -5.83
N HIS A 91 -6.01 0.29 -5.00
CA HIS A 91 -4.63 -0.15 -5.02
C HIS A 91 -4.24 -0.78 -6.36
N GLU A 92 -5.07 -1.68 -6.89
CA GLU A 92 -4.82 -2.32 -8.19
C GLU A 92 -4.80 -1.30 -9.34
N LYS A 93 -5.73 -0.32 -9.34
CA LYS A 93 -5.72 0.78 -10.33
C LYS A 93 -4.41 1.58 -10.29
N VAL A 94 -3.91 1.91 -9.09
CA VAL A 94 -2.64 2.62 -8.92
C VAL A 94 -1.45 1.77 -9.39
N LYS A 95 -1.43 0.48 -9.03
CA LYS A 95 -0.39 -0.47 -9.45
C LYS A 95 -0.35 -0.62 -10.97
N ALA A 96 -1.50 -0.77 -11.62
CA ALA A 96 -1.61 -0.86 -13.07
C ALA A 96 -1.11 0.42 -13.78
N ARG A 97 -1.44 1.61 -13.25
CA ARG A 97 -0.93 2.89 -13.77
C ARG A 97 0.59 2.98 -13.64
N PHE A 98 1.14 2.58 -12.50
CA PHE A 98 2.58 2.56 -12.26
C PHE A 98 3.31 1.63 -13.24
N GLU A 99 2.80 0.41 -13.44
CA GLU A 99 3.40 -0.54 -14.37
C GLU A 99 3.33 -0.05 -15.82
N LYS A 100 2.20 0.52 -16.25
CA LYS A 100 2.08 1.16 -17.58
C LYS A 100 3.11 2.27 -17.76
N LYS A 101 3.32 3.12 -16.75
CA LYS A 101 4.35 4.17 -16.80
C LYS A 101 5.76 3.57 -16.89
N LYS A 102 6.08 2.58 -16.06
CA LYS A 102 7.38 1.88 -16.07
C LYS A 102 7.68 1.25 -17.43
N GLN A 103 6.68 0.62 -18.06
CA GLN A 103 6.84 0.05 -19.40
C GLN A 103 7.07 1.12 -20.47
N ARG A 104 6.35 2.25 -20.41
CA ARG A 104 6.58 3.40 -21.31
C ARG A 104 8.00 3.95 -21.18
N GLU A 105 8.47 4.18 -19.96
CA GLU A 105 9.84 4.64 -19.70
C GLU A 105 10.90 3.63 -20.17
N ARG A 106 10.64 2.33 -19.97
CA ARG A 106 11.52 1.26 -20.49
C ARG A 106 11.58 1.28 -22.02
N LYS A 107 10.44 1.38 -22.71
CA LYS A 107 10.39 1.49 -24.19
C LYS A 107 11.16 2.73 -24.67
N ARG A 108 10.97 3.87 -24.01
CA ARG A 108 11.69 5.12 -24.28
C ARG A 108 13.20 4.95 -24.15
N ARG A 109 13.67 4.35 -23.05
CA ARG A 109 15.10 4.12 -22.79
C ARG A 109 15.74 3.19 -23.83
N LEU A 110 14.99 2.25 -24.37
CA LEU A 110 15.45 1.30 -25.39
C LEU A 110 15.29 1.81 -26.83
N GLY A 111 14.88 3.08 -27.03
CA GLY A 111 14.70 3.65 -28.38
C GLY A 111 13.50 3.10 -29.17
N MET A 112 12.62 2.31 -28.53
CA MET A 112 11.46 1.67 -29.17
C MET A 112 10.24 2.60 -29.19
N HIS A 113 10.42 3.85 -29.65
CA HIS A 113 9.34 4.86 -29.72
C HIS A 113 8.40 4.66 -30.92
N ALA A 114 8.83 3.90 -31.94
CA ALA A 114 8.12 3.72 -33.19
C ALA A 114 7.60 2.29 -33.37
N MET A 115 6.48 1.99 -32.73
CA MET A 115 5.45 1.11 -33.28
C MET A 115 4.14 1.75 -32.86
N VAL A 116 3.67 2.69 -33.67
CA VAL A 116 2.29 3.17 -33.59
C VAL A 116 1.44 1.94 -33.87
N ASP A 117 0.61 1.57 -32.90
CA ASP A 117 -0.31 0.46 -33.05
C ASP A 117 -1.37 0.85 -34.09
N GLU A 118 -1.21 0.33 -35.30
CA GLU A 118 -2.06 0.62 -36.48
C GLU A 118 -3.47 0.02 -36.32
N SER A 119 -3.76 -0.69 -35.21
CA SER A 119 -5.10 -1.21 -34.89
C SER A 119 -6.01 -0.20 -34.17
N MET A 120 -5.55 1.06 -34.01
CA MET A 120 -6.35 2.18 -33.52
C MET A 120 -6.75 3.20 -34.61
N LEU A 121 -6.71 2.81 -35.89
CA LEU A 121 -7.32 3.55 -37.00
C LEU A 121 -8.58 2.83 -37.51
#